data_AF-A0A9D7BJ70-F1
#
_entry.id   AF-A0A9D7BJ70-F1
#
_cell.length_a   1.000
_cell.length_b   1.000
_cell.length_c   1.000
_cell.angle_alpha   90.00
_cell.angle_beta   90.00
_cell.angle_gamma   90.00
#
_symmetry.space_group_name_H-M   'P 1'
#
loop_
_entity.id
_entity.type
_entity.pdbx_description
1 polymer ?
#
loop_
_entity_poly.entity_id
_entity_poly.type
_entity_poly.pdbx_seq_one_letter_code
_entity_poly.pdbx_strand_id
1 'polypeptide(L)'
;SGGQTGRMGGFAKVLFRECFFSRLCLRNNMPVYIELKTIYRQSDKVFIGILNNLRNNHFIDEDKKVLNAYVHPSFQLLDNPGHIFLTTHNYKADNINNTALQRLVHSDVFF
;
A
#
# COMPACT_ATOMS: atom_id res chain seq x y z
N SER A 1 -22.42 21.80 46.74
CA SER A 1 -21.47 20.75 47.12
C SER A 1 -21.80 19.52 46.29
N GLY A 2 -21.04 19.01 45.33
CA GLY A 2 -19.65 19.24 44.94
C GLY A 2 -19.13 17.96 44.29
N GLY A 3 -18.72 18.05 43.01
CA GLY A 3 -17.77 17.14 42.33
C GLY A 3 -18.27 15.76 41.88
N GLN A 4 -17.79 15.15 40.79
CA GLN A 4 -16.74 15.54 39.85
C GLN A 4 -17.02 14.98 38.45
N THR A 5 -16.73 15.82 37.46
CA THR A 5 -16.44 15.51 36.06
C THR A 5 -15.19 14.62 35.93
N GLY A 6 -15.33 13.45 35.31
CA GLY A 6 -14.22 12.63 34.84
C GLY A 6 -13.79 13.03 33.42
N ARG A 7 -12.59 13.58 33.32
CA ARG A 7 -11.96 14.19 32.14
C ARG A 7 -11.23 13.14 31.29
N MET A 8 -11.33 13.30 29.96
CA MET A 8 -10.32 13.11 28.90
C MET A 8 -9.41 11.86 28.86
N GLY A 9 -9.31 11.27 27.66
CA GLY A 9 -8.01 10.87 27.11
C GLY A 9 -7.97 9.47 26.50
N GLY A 10 -8.16 9.38 25.19
CA GLY A 10 -8.10 8.10 24.47
C GLY A 10 -7.90 8.24 22.97
N PHE A 11 -6.87 8.98 22.55
CA PHE A 11 -6.20 8.81 21.25
C PHE A 11 -7.06 8.86 19.98
N ALA A 12 -7.74 9.99 19.72
CA ALA A 12 -8.04 10.42 18.36
C ALA A 12 -6.80 11.06 17.69
N LYS A 13 -5.64 10.41 17.85
CA LYS A 13 -4.38 10.89 17.28
C LYS A 13 -3.96 9.89 16.21
N VAL A 14 -3.71 10.45 15.03
CA VAL A 14 -3.11 9.85 13.84
C VAL A 14 -4.14 9.49 12.76
N LEU A 15 -3.92 10.12 11.60
CA LEU A 15 -4.57 9.96 10.28
C LEU A 15 -5.67 10.96 9.86
N PHE A 16 -5.50 12.26 10.12
CA PHE A 16 -5.95 13.25 9.12
C PHE A 16 -4.87 13.37 8.04
N ARG A 17 -5.01 12.64 6.92
CA ARG A 17 -4.22 12.91 5.72
C ARG A 17 -4.69 14.26 5.15
N GLU A 18 -3.85 15.27 5.34
CA GLU A 18 -4.10 16.72 5.29
C GLU A 18 -4.65 17.34 3.99
N CYS A 19 -5.04 16.61 2.95
CA CYS A 19 -5.50 17.25 1.69
C CYS A 19 -6.99 17.07 1.37
N PHE A 20 -7.59 15.92 1.69
CA PHE A 20 -9.03 15.70 1.45
C PHE A 20 -9.85 16.07 2.69
N PHE A 21 -9.43 15.57 3.86
CA PHE A 21 -10.16 15.72 5.12
C PHE A 21 -9.96 17.07 5.82
N SER A 22 -9.10 17.94 5.29
CA SER A 22 -8.86 19.30 5.80
C SER A 22 -9.83 20.35 5.23
N ARG A 23 -10.69 19.97 4.27
CA ARG A 23 -11.61 20.91 3.61
C ARG A 23 -12.68 21.42 4.58
N LEU A 24 -12.97 22.73 4.52
CA LEU A 24 -13.97 23.39 5.36
C LEU A 24 -15.35 22.68 5.36
N CYS A 25 -15.76 22.11 4.22
CA CYS A 25 -17.04 21.41 4.10
C CYS A 25 -17.13 20.15 4.99
N LEU A 26 -16.01 19.45 5.21
CA LEU A 26 -15.94 18.27 6.07
C LEU A 26 -15.83 18.61 7.55
N ARG A 27 -15.33 19.83 7.89
CA ARG A 27 -15.34 20.34 9.27
C ARG A 27 -16.75 20.70 9.74
N ASN A 28 -17.55 21.28 8.86
CA ASN A 28 -18.90 21.71 9.19
C ASN A 28 -19.93 20.57 9.14
N ASN A 29 -19.62 19.47 8.45
CA ASN A 29 -20.45 18.26 8.39
C ASN A 29 -19.54 17.03 8.48
N MET A 30 -19.20 16.64 9.70
CA MET A 30 -18.32 15.49 9.92
C MET A 30 -19.06 14.19 9.59
N PRO A 31 -18.60 13.41 8.60
CA PRO A 31 -19.24 12.14 8.25
C PRO A 31 -19.00 11.09 9.34
N VAL A 32 -19.87 10.09 9.42
CA VAL A 32 -19.64 8.91 10.25
C VAL A 32 -18.40 8.17 9.75
N TYR A 33 -17.43 7.97 10.63
CA TYR A 33 -16.18 7.28 10.32
C TYR A 33 -16.29 5.78 10.67
N ILE A 34 -16.03 4.92 9.69
CA ILE A 34 -15.99 3.46 9.86
C ILE A 34 -14.60 2.97 9.47
N GLU A 35 -13.91 2.32 10.40
CA GLU A 35 -12.59 1.74 10.18
C GLU A 35 -12.69 0.22 9.97
N LEU A 36 -12.21 -0.26 8.83
CA LEU A 36 -12.09 -1.68 8.55
C LEU A 36 -10.75 -2.19 9.10
N LYS A 37 -10.81 -3.14 10.03
CA LYS A 37 -9.62 -3.71 10.70
C LYS A 37 -9.11 -4.99 10.07
N THR A 38 -9.97 -5.74 9.38
CA THR A 38 -9.64 -7.07 8.86
C THR A 38 -8.96 -6.98 7.50
N ILE A 39 -7.81 -7.64 7.36
CA ILE A 39 -7.08 -7.77 6.10
C ILE A 39 -7.48 -9.08 5.44
N TYR A 40 -8.00 -9.02 4.21
CA TYR A 40 -8.49 -10.20 3.48
C TYR A 40 -7.60 -10.62 2.30
N ARG A 41 -6.73 -9.73 1.79
CA ARG A 41 -5.92 -10.00 0.58
C ARG A 41 -4.66 -10.80 0.86
N GLN A 42 -4.17 -10.81 2.09
CA GLN A 42 -2.94 -11.48 2.50
C GLN A 42 -3.23 -12.38 3.70
N SER A 43 -2.64 -13.57 3.71
CA SER A 43 -2.71 -14.53 4.82
C SER A 43 -1.41 -14.60 5.63
N ASP A 44 -0.29 -14.14 5.06
CA ASP A 44 1.02 -14.12 5.72
C ASP A 44 1.09 -13.02 6.78
N LYS A 45 1.14 -13.44 8.05
CA LYS A 45 1.21 -12.56 9.23
C LYS A 45 2.47 -11.71 9.27
N VAL A 46 3.61 -12.23 8.81
CA VAL A 46 4.88 -11.50 8.82
C VAL A 46 4.80 -10.35 7.82
N PHE A 47 4.35 -10.64 6.60
CA PHE A 47 4.19 -9.64 5.56
C PHE A 47 3.14 -8.57 5.92
N ILE A 48 2.01 -8.97 6.52
CA ILE A 48 1.02 -8.05 7.06
C ILE A 48 1.63 -7.09 8.10
N GLY A 49 2.47 -7.62 9.00
CA GLY A 49 3.18 -6.82 10.00
C GLY A 49 4.06 -5.74 9.35
N ILE A 50 4.86 -6.13 8.36
CA ILE A 50 5.73 -5.21 7.61
C ILE A 50 4.91 -4.10 6.94
N LEU A 51 3.81 -4.45 6.27
CA LEU A 51 2.93 -3.47 5.61
C LEU A 51 2.31 -2.48 6.61
N ASN A 52 1.90 -2.97 7.79
CA ASN A 52 1.35 -2.13 8.85
C ASN A 52 2.42 -1.18 9.43
N ASN A 53 3.64 -1.66 9.63
CA ASN A 53 4.76 -0.84 10.09
C ASN A 53 5.09 0.27 9.07
N LEU A 54 5.12 -0.07 7.78
CA LEU A 54 5.34 0.90 6.70
C LEU A 54 4.22 1.94 6.64
N ARG A 55 2.96 1.52 6.77
CA ARG A 55 1.79 2.42 6.80
C ARG A 55 1.85 3.43 7.95
N ASN A 56 2.35 3.00 9.11
CA ASN A 56 2.45 3.82 10.32
C ASN A 56 3.81 4.53 10.48
N ASN A 57 4.67 4.49 9.46
CA ASN A 57 6.00 5.11 9.48
C ASN A 57 6.91 4.58 10.61
N HIS A 58 6.73 3.32 11.03
CA HIS A 58 7.51 2.62 12.07
C HIS A 58 8.37 1.52 11.46
N PHE A 59 9.08 1.83 10.38
CA PHE A 59 9.83 0.85 9.60
C PHE A 59 11.20 0.55 10.24
N ILE A 60 11.33 -0.62 10.86
CA ILE A 60 12.52 -1.02 11.64
C ILE A 60 13.52 -1.85 10.82
N ASP A 61 14.72 -2.09 11.36
CA ASP A 61 15.78 -2.81 10.64
C ASP A 61 15.47 -4.29 10.41
N GLU A 62 14.67 -4.91 11.28
CA GLU A 62 14.15 -6.26 11.09
C GLU A 62 13.26 -6.35 9.84
N ASP A 63 12.37 -5.37 9.64
CA ASP A 63 11.51 -5.30 8.46
C ASP A 63 12.35 -5.16 7.17
N LYS A 64 13.41 -4.34 7.21
CA LYS A 64 14.37 -4.19 6.10
C LYS A 64 15.07 -5.50 5.78
N LYS A 65 15.55 -6.23 6.79
CA LYS A 65 16.23 -7.53 6.59
C LYS A 65 15.31 -8.51 5.87
N VAL A 66 14.04 -8.60 6.28
CA VAL A 66 13.06 -9.49 5.63
C VAL A 66 12.80 -9.06 4.20
N LEU A 67 12.57 -7.77 3.93
CA LEU A 67 12.32 -7.29 2.56
C LEU A 67 13.53 -7.44 1.64
N ASN A 68 14.74 -7.18 2.15
CA ASN A 68 15.97 -7.31 1.36
C ASN A 68 16.24 -8.75 0.91
N ALA A 69 15.72 -9.76 1.62
CA ALA A 69 15.83 -11.16 1.20
C ALA A 69 15.10 -11.45 -0.12
N TYR A 70 14.11 -10.63 -0.49
CA TYR A 70 13.37 -10.73 -1.75
C TYR A 70 14.01 -9.92 -2.89
N VAL A 71 15.09 -9.20 -2.63
CA VAL A 71 15.81 -8.44 -3.67
C VAL A 71 16.73 -9.38 -4.43
N HIS A 72 16.42 -9.60 -5.70
CA HIS A 72 17.21 -10.42 -6.60
C HIS A 72 17.75 -9.56 -7.75
N PRO A 73 19.01 -9.07 -7.69
CA PRO A 73 19.54 -8.13 -8.67
C PRO A 73 19.54 -8.66 -10.11
N SER A 74 19.70 -9.97 -10.28
CA SER A 74 19.72 -10.64 -11.59
C SER A 74 18.36 -11.15 -12.05
N PHE A 75 17.27 -10.80 -11.35
CA PHE A 75 15.94 -11.29 -11.68
C PHE A 75 15.38 -10.61 -12.94
N GLN A 76 15.16 -11.41 -13.98
CA GLN A 76 14.61 -10.94 -15.24
C GLN A 76 13.11 -11.23 -15.31
N LEU A 77 12.27 -10.22 -15.03
CA LEU A 77 10.81 -10.40 -15.01
C LEU A 77 10.24 -10.89 -16.35
N LEU A 78 10.83 -10.46 -17.47
CA LEU A 78 10.34 -10.84 -18.81
C LEU A 78 10.48 -12.35 -19.08
N ASP A 79 11.39 -13.03 -18.38
CA ASP A 79 11.64 -14.46 -18.55
C ASP A 79 10.95 -15.28 -17.43
N ASN A 80 10.33 -14.62 -16.46
CA ASN A 80 9.67 -15.24 -15.31
C ASN A 80 8.17 -14.92 -15.34
N PRO A 81 7.33 -15.77 -15.98
CA PRO A 81 5.89 -15.52 -16.07
C PRO A 81 5.24 -15.50 -14.68
N GLY A 82 4.22 -14.65 -14.50
CA GLY A 82 3.50 -14.48 -13.24
C GLY A 82 3.95 -13.28 -12.39
N HIS A 83 4.93 -12.50 -12.86
CA HIS A 83 5.38 -11.27 -12.21
C HIS A 83 4.98 -10.01 -13.00
N ILE A 84 4.79 -8.90 -12.29
CA ILE A 84 4.46 -7.59 -12.87
C ILE A 84 5.41 -6.51 -12.34
N PHE A 85 5.59 -5.43 -13.11
CA PHE A 85 6.31 -4.25 -12.67
C PHE A 85 5.38 -3.22 -12.05
N LEU A 86 5.75 -2.71 -10.87
CA LEU A 86 5.17 -1.51 -10.28
C LEU A 86 6.21 -0.40 -10.32
N THR A 87 5.87 0.73 -10.94
CA THR A 87 6.76 1.89 -11.11
C THR A 87 6.00 3.17 -10.81
N THR A 88 6.74 4.20 -10.40
CA THR A 88 6.19 5.52 -10.07
C THR A 88 5.86 6.37 -11.29
N HIS A 89 6.39 6.03 -12.47
CA HIS A 89 6.22 6.83 -13.69
C HIS A 89 5.62 5.97 -14.81
N ASN A 90 4.52 6.45 -15.40
CA ASN A 90 3.77 5.72 -16.44
C ASN A 90 4.64 5.39 -17.66
N TYR A 91 5.45 6.34 -18.14
CA TYR A 91 6.31 6.11 -19.32
C TYR A 91 7.24 4.90 -19.17
N LYS A 92 7.68 4.58 -17.94
CA LYS A 92 8.49 3.38 -17.67
C LYS A 92 7.68 2.11 -17.82
N ALA A 93 6.45 2.11 -17.31
CA ALA A 93 5.53 0.98 -17.47
C ALA A 93 5.20 0.75 -18.94
N ASP A 94 4.93 1.82 -19.69
CA ASP A 94 4.60 1.75 -21.12
C ASP A 94 5.75 1.14 -21.93
N ASN A 95 6.98 1.58 -21.69
CA ASN A 95 8.16 1.03 -22.36
C ASN A 95 8.34 -0.47 -22.08
N ILE A 96 8.18 -0.88 -20.82
CA ILE A 96 8.30 -2.29 -20.42
C ILE A 96 7.18 -3.13 -21.05
N ASN A 97 5.93 -2.64 -21.00
CA ASN A 97 4.79 -3.33 -21.57
C ASN A 97 4.93 -3.47 -23.09
N ASN A 98 5.35 -2.42 -23.80
CA ASN A 98 5.60 -2.48 -25.24
C ASN A 98 6.72 -3.49 -25.58
N THR A 99 7.79 -3.52 -24.80
CA THR A 99 8.87 -4.50 -24.96
C THR A 99 8.35 -5.94 -24.75
N ALA A 100 7.52 -6.15 -23.72
CA ALA A 100 6.90 -7.46 -23.46
C ALA A 100 5.96 -7.87 -24.58
N LEU A 101 5.13 -6.95 -25.09
CA LEU A 101 4.20 -7.18 -26.20
C LEU A 101 4.94 -7.58 -27.48
N GLN A 102 6.07 -6.92 -27.80
CA GLN A 102 6.88 -7.27 -28.97
C GLN A 102 7.51 -8.67 -28.88
N ARG A 103 7.71 -9.20 -27.67
CA ARG A 103 8.24 -10.56 -27.46
C ARG A 103 7.18 -11.65 -27.58
N LEU A 104 5.90 -11.28 -27.54
CA LEU A 104 4.82 -12.23 -27.81
C LEU A 104 4.93 -12.64 -29.29
N VAL A 105 5.32 -13.88 -29.53
CA VAL A 105 5.32 -14.47 -30.88
C VAL A 105 3.90 -14.39 -31.40
N HIS A 106 3.73 -13.85 -32.61
CA HIS A 106 2.43 -13.71 -33.27
C HIS A 106 1.74 -15.08 -33.29
N SER A 107 0.79 -15.28 -32.38
CA SER A 107 -0.18 -16.35 -32.53
C SER A 107 -1.20 -15.78 -33.48
N ASP A 108 -0.91 -15.91 -34.78
CA ASP A 108 -1.93 -15.84 -35.81
C ASP A 108 -2.94 -16.94 -35.52
N VAL A 109 -3.90 -16.66 -34.64
CA VAL A 109 -5.10 -17.46 -34.51
C VAL A 109 -5.96 -17.07 -35.70
N PHE A 110 -5.70 -17.70 -36.84
CA PHE A 110 -6.59 -17.71 -37.99
C PHE A 110 -7.93 -18.31 -37.54
N PHE A 111 -9.00 -17.53 -37.64
CA PHE A 111 -10.38 -18.00 -37.55
C PHE A 111 -10.92 -18.34 -38.93
#